data_AF-A0A7C7FYK1-F1
#
_entry.id   AF-A0A7C7FYK1-F1
#
_cell.length_a   1.000
_cell.length_b   1.000
_cell.length_c   1.000
_cell.angle_alpha   90.00
_cell.angle_beta   90.00
_cell.angle_gamma   90.00
#
_symmetry.space_group_name_H-M   'P 1'
#
loop_
_entity.id
_entity.type
_entity.pdbx_description
1 polymer ?
#
loop_
_entity_poly.entity_id
_entity_poly.type
_entity_poly.pdbx_seq_one_letter_code
_entity_poly.pdbx_strand_id
1 'polypeptide(L)'
;MPSVNELLEDILTATTSGGSSTGQGFIDYNDTSTTTTPLVLSADVWTTIPNDGLGAFSNDTYKPAGVTELMNVANGAIDPTELPLGDTMLIRNDFVITPGTNNTLLEFRYALGTGGGTYTLEKIIGRLDSGSGQPYRFSLATDLIYLGDLNTRDNP
;
A
#
# COMPACT_ATOMS: atom_id res chain seq x y z
N MET A 1 -16.10 -41.63 12.42
CA MET A 1 -16.98 -40.45 12.34
C MET A 1 -16.65 -39.60 13.55
N PRO A 2 -16.39 -38.30 13.38
CA PRO A 2 -16.10 -37.43 14.52
C PRO A 2 -17.28 -37.46 15.50
N SER A 3 -16.97 -37.36 16.79
CA SER A 3 -17.97 -37.27 17.83
C SER A 3 -18.75 -35.95 17.70
N VAL A 4 -19.95 -35.91 18.28
CA VAL A 4 -20.75 -34.67 18.34
C VAL A 4 -20.00 -33.55 19.06
N ASN A 5 -19.11 -33.89 20.00
CA ASN A 5 -18.28 -32.92 20.72
C ASN A 5 -17.14 -32.38 19.85
N GLU A 6 -16.49 -33.24 19.05
CA GLU A 6 -15.48 -32.81 18.07
C GLU A 6 -16.10 -31.89 17.00
N LEU A 7 -17.29 -32.25 16.50
CA LEU A 7 -18.04 -31.40 15.57
C LEU A 7 -18.44 -30.07 16.20
N LEU A 8 -18.80 -30.05 17.48
CA LEU A 8 -19.18 -28.84 18.19
C LEU A 8 -17.97 -27.93 18.40
N GLU A 9 -16.80 -28.48 18.74
CA GLU A 9 -15.55 -27.72 18.87
C GLU A 9 -15.12 -27.12 17.52
N ASP A 10 -15.23 -27.88 16.43
CA ASP A 10 -14.96 -27.41 15.06
C ASP A 10 -15.93 -26.30 14.63
N ILE A 11 -17.23 -26.44 14.95
CA ILE A 11 -18.24 -25.43 14.63
C ILE A 11 -18.07 -24.17 15.49
N LEU A 12 -17.73 -24.33 16.78
CA LEU A 12 -17.58 -23.20 17.71
C LEU A 12 -16.31 -22.39 17.39
N THR A 13 -15.21 -23.06 17.03
CA THR A 13 -14.03 -22.39 16.48
C THR A 13 -14.34 -21.67 15.16
N ALA A 14 -15.15 -22.28 14.28
CA ALA A 14 -15.58 -21.65 13.03
C ALA A 14 -16.58 -20.48 13.20
N THR A 15 -17.26 -20.36 14.34
CA THR A 15 -18.26 -19.30 14.60
C THR A 15 -17.79 -18.20 15.56
N THR A 16 -16.74 -18.45 16.36
CA THR A 16 -16.08 -17.39 17.14
C THR A 16 -15.32 -16.38 16.27
N SER A 17 -15.10 -16.70 14.99
CA SER A 17 -14.64 -15.78 13.94
C SER A 17 -15.81 -15.15 13.19
N GLY A 18 -16.81 -14.62 13.91
CA GLY A 18 -18.07 -14.07 13.40
C GLY A 18 -18.01 -12.87 12.42
N GLY A 19 -16.91 -12.70 11.70
CA GLY A 19 -16.86 -12.11 10.38
C GLY A 19 -16.01 -13.05 9.54
N SER A 20 -16.59 -13.63 8.48
CA SER A 20 -15.89 -14.36 7.43
C SER A 20 -14.41 -13.96 7.34
N SER A 21 -13.48 -14.85 7.73
CA SER A 21 -12.06 -14.71 7.43
C SER A 21 -11.80 -14.93 5.92
N THR A 22 -12.72 -14.48 5.07
CA THR A 22 -12.42 -14.15 3.68
C THR A 22 -11.16 -13.30 3.73
N GLY A 23 -10.11 -13.64 2.97
CA GLY A 23 -8.84 -12.91 2.90
C GLY A 23 -8.95 -11.47 2.38
N GLN A 24 -10.03 -10.77 2.68
CA GLN A 24 -10.33 -9.39 2.37
C GLN A 24 -10.09 -8.57 3.63
N GLY A 25 -9.41 -7.45 3.46
CA GLY A 25 -9.05 -6.55 4.55
C GLY A 25 -8.21 -5.40 4.02
N PHE A 26 -7.76 -4.53 4.93
CA PHE A 26 -6.82 -3.47 4.61
C PHE A 26 -5.90 -3.22 5.79
N ILE A 27 -4.74 -2.65 5.49
CA ILE A 27 -3.89 -2.00 6.49
C ILE A 27 -3.62 -0.59 5.98
N ASP A 28 -3.72 0.39 6.88
CA ASP A 28 -3.43 1.80 6.61
C ASP A 28 -2.15 2.20 7.34
N TYR A 29 -1.19 2.75 6.60
CA TYR A 29 0.11 3.18 7.13
C TYR A 29 0.25 4.68 6.98
N ASN A 30 0.32 5.38 8.11
CA ASN A 30 0.53 6.83 8.14
C ASN A 30 2.00 7.12 8.45
N ASP A 31 2.60 8.00 7.66
CA ASP A 31 4.00 8.41 7.80
C ASP A 31 4.16 9.53 8.85
N THR A 32 5.24 9.48 9.64
CA THR A 32 5.68 10.62 10.48
C THR A 32 6.96 11.26 9.98
N SER A 33 7.78 10.54 9.20
CA SER A 33 9.12 10.96 8.81
C SER A 33 9.15 12.26 7.99
N THR A 34 8.10 12.55 7.23
CA THR A 34 7.99 13.75 6.38
C THR A 34 7.21 14.90 7.01
N THR A 35 6.64 14.71 8.22
CA THR A 35 5.76 15.72 8.85
C THR A 35 6.49 17.01 9.19
N THR A 36 7.75 16.92 9.67
CA THR A 36 8.55 18.10 10.04
C THR A 36 9.44 18.57 8.91
N THR A 37 9.98 17.64 8.13
CA THR A 37 10.87 17.90 7.00
C THR A 37 10.27 17.25 5.75
N PRO A 38 9.55 18.02 4.93
CA PRO A 38 8.95 17.49 3.70
C PRO A 38 10.00 16.91 2.75
N LEU A 39 9.61 15.86 2.02
CA LEU A 39 10.42 15.29 0.94
C LEU A 39 10.57 16.29 -0.21
N VAL A 40 11.81 16.60 -0.58
CA VAL A 40 12.11 17.50 -1.72
C VAL A 40 12.18 16.68 -3.00
N LEU A 41 11.37 17.06 -3.99
CA LEU A 41 11.40 16.47 -5.33
C LEU A 41 12.18 17.35 -6.29
N SER A 42 13.11 16.74 -7.04
CA SER A 42 13.82 17.40 -8.13
C SER A 42 13.17 17.05 -9.46
N ALA A 43 13.17 17.99 -10.40
CA ALA A 43 12.68 17.74 -11.76
C ALA A 43 13.47 16.59 -12.41
N ASP A 44 12.77 15.75 -13.18
CA ASP A 44 13.33 14.64 -13.95
C ASP A 44 14.07 13.58 -13.11
N VAL A 45 13.80 13.52 -11.80
CA VAL A 45 14.39 12.53 -10.88
C VAL A 45 13.30 11.77 -10.15
N TRP A 46 13.23 10.46 -10.40
CA TRP A 46 12.39 9.57 -9.61
C TRP A 46 12.87 9.51 -8.18
N THR A 47 11.98 9.86 -7.25
CA THR A 47 12.26 9.88 -5.81
C THR A 47 11.31 8.91 -5.12
N THR A 48 11.85 8.02 -4.28
CA THR A 48 11.04 7.11 -3.46
C THR A 48 10.30 7.90 -2.38
N ILE A 49 8.99 7.66 -2.26
CA ILE A 49 8.17 8.24 -1.21
C ILE A 49 8.36 7.38 0.06
N PRO A 50 8.82 7.93 1.19
CA PRO A 50 8.98 7.17 2.43
C PRO A 50 7.64 6.97 3.12
N ASN A 51 7.54 5.90 3.91
CA ASN A 51 6.48 5.71 4.89
C ASN A 51 7.01 4.83 6.02
N ASP A 52 7.05 5.36 7.23
CA ASP A 52 7.52 4.64 8.43
C ASP A 52 6.40 3.89 9.17
N GLY A 53 5.13 4.09 8.79
CA GLY A 53 3.96 3.50 9.45
C GLY A 53 3.73 3.96 10.89
N LEU A 54 4.50 4.92 11.41
CA LEU A 54 4.49 5.33 12.82
C LEU A 54 3.42 6.39 13.16
N GLY A 55 2.61 6.78 12.18
CA GLY A 55 1.55 7.78 12.35
C GLY A 55 0.47 7.28 13.30
N ALA A 56 -0.01 8.17 14.17
CA ALA A 56 -1.01 7.83 15.19
C ALA A 56 -2.36 7.35 14.63
N PHE A 57 -2.60 7.54 13.33
CA PHE A 57 -3.81 7.09 12.64
C PHE A 57 -3.60 5.83 11.78
N SER A 58 -2.40 5.21 11.81
CA SER A 58 -2.19 3.89 11.21
C SER A 58 -3.19 2.88 11.78
N ASN A 59 -3.68 1.97 10.93
CA ASN A 59 -4.74 1.04 11.28
C ASN A 59 -4.52 -0.34 10.67
N ASP A 60 -4.22 -1.32 11.51
CA ASP A 60 -4.06 -2.73 11.17
C ASP A 60 -5.19 -3.62 11.73
N THR A 61 -6.23 -3.02 12.31
CA THR A 61 -7.34 -3.76 12.95
C THR A 61 -8.13 -4.61 11.95
N TYR A 62 -8.16 -4.20 10.68
CA TYR A 62 -8.94 -4.82 9.62
C TYR A 62 -8.07 -5.56 8.59
N LYS A 63 -6.87 -5.99 8.98
CA LYS A 63 -5.96 -6.69 8.08
C LYS A 63 -6.54 -8.01 7.54
N PRO A 64 -6.16 -8.40 6.31
CA PRO A 64 -6.57 -9.69 5.77
C PRO A 64 -6.18 -10.85 6.70
N ALA A 65 -7.00 -11.90 6.70
CA ALA A 65 -6.74 -13.08 7.52
C ALA A 65 -5.40 -13.73 7.15
N GLY A 66 -4.55 -13.99 8.15
CA GLY A 66 -3.22 -14.58 7.96
C GLY A 66 -2.14 -13.59 7.51
N VAL A 67 -2.47 -12.31 7.35
CA VAL A 67 -1.52 -11.24 7.03
C VAL A 67 -1.21 -10.43 8.30
N THR A 68 0.06 -10.17 8.52
CA THR A 68 0.61 -9.36 9.60
C THR A 68 0.91 -7.95 9.12
N GLU A 69 1.48 -7.82 7.93
CA GLU A 69 2.05 -6.60 7.37
C GLU A 69 1.97 -6.64 5.83
N LEU A 70 1.85 -5.46 5.20
CA LEU A 70 1.83 -5.31 3.73
C LEU A 70 2.81 -4.23 3.23
N MET A 71 3.59 -3.66 4.14
CA MET A 71 4.60 -2.66 3.87
C MET A 71 5.84 -2.91 4.72
N ASN A 72 7.02 -2.85 4.11
CA ASN A 72 8.25 -2.83 4.87
C ASN A 72 8.41 -1.46 5.56
N VAL A 73 8.01 -1.37 6.83
CA VAL A 73 8.03 -0.13 7.64
C VAL A 73 9.43 0.48 7.83
N ALA A 74 10.51 -0.24 7.50
CA ALA A 74 11.86 0.33 7.55
C ALA A 74 12.17 1.23 6.35
N ASN A 75 11.50 1.04 5.22
CA ASN A 75 11.78 1.76 3.97
C ASN A 75 10.53 2.21 3.18
N GLY A 76 9.31 1.86 3.63
CA GLY A 76 8.03 2.21 3.01
C GLY A 76 7.70 1.41 1.74
N ALA A 77 8.45 0.36 1.42
CA ALA A 77 8.19 -0.46 0.23
C ALA A 77 6.95 -1.35 0.44
N ILE A 78 6.18 -1.57 -0.62
CA ILE A 78 5.05 -2.51 -0.60
C ILE A 78 5.60 -3.93 -0.44
N ASP A 79 5.08 -4.69 0.51
CA ASP A 79 5.48 -6.07 0.81
C ASP A 79 4.28 -7.02 0.71
N PRO A 80 4.02 -7.62 -0.46
CA PRO A 80 2.92 -8.55 -0.65
C PRO A 80 3.29 -10.01 -0.38
N THR A 81 4.44 -10.30 0.25
CA THR A 81 4.97 -11.67 0.39
C THR A 81 4.01 -12.61 1.14
N GLU A 82 3.20 -12.08 2.05
CA GLU A 82 2.20 -12.82 2.82
C GLU A 82 0.88 -13.08 2.05
N LEU A 83 0.69 -12.46 0.88
CA LEU A 83 -0.48 -12.68 0.04
C LEU A 83 -0.28 -13.86 -0.92
N PRO A 84 -1.30 -14.73 -1.12
CA PRO A 84 -1.28 -15.75 -2.16
C PRO A 84 -1.05 -15.23 -3.59
N LEU A 85 -0.46 -16.05 -4.46
CA LEU A 85 -0.49 -15.78 -5.90
C LEU A 85 -1.92 -15.84 -6.43
N GLY A 86 -2.24 -14.93 -7.35
CA GLY A 86 -3.59 -14.73 -7.87
C GLY A 86 -4.39 -13.67 -7.11
N ASP A 87 -3.91 -13.21 -5.95
CA ASP A 87 -4.54 -12.10 -5.23
C ASP A 87 -4.35 -10.76 -5.94
N THR A 88 -5.11 -9.76 -5.49
CA THR A 88 -5.05 -8.41 -6.00
C THR A 88 -5.04 -7.43 -4.83
N MET A 89 -4.13 -6.46 -4.90
CA MET A 89 -4.04 -5.35 -3.97
C MET A 89 -4.69 -4.11 -4.59
N LEU A 90 -5.47 -3.41 -3.77
CA LEU A 90 -5.90 -2.05 -4.05
C LEU A 90 -5.13 -1.10 -3.15
N ILE A 91 -4.35 -0.20 -3.75
CA ILE A 91 -3.49 0.74 -3.02
C ILE A 91 -4.08 2.14 -3.16
N ARG A 92 -4.39 2.77 -2.03
CA ARG A 92 -4.83 4.16 -1.95
C ARG A 92 -3.68 5.02 -1.42
N ASN A 93 -3.01 5.75 -2.30
CA ASN A 93 -2.00 6.71 -1.87
C ASN A 93 -2.69 7.99 -1.38
N ASP A 94 -2.25 8.50 -0.22
CA ASP A 94 -2.63 9.82 0.29
C ASP A 94 -1.38 10.67 0.48
N PHE A 95 -1.20 11.67 -0.38
CA PHE A 95 -0.08 12.60 -0.28
C PHE A 95 -0.46 14.00 -0.72
N VAL A 96 0.34 14.97 -0.26
CA VAL A 96 0.24 16.37 -0.64
C VAL A 96 1.52 16.80 -1.34
N ILE A 97 1.39 17.44 -2.50
CA ILE A 97 2.52 18.03 -3.23
C ILE A 97 2.31 19.53 -3.34
N THR A 98 3.37 20.28 -3.06
CA THR A 98 3.41 21.74 -3.24
C THR A 98 4.46 22.07 -4.29
N PRO A 99 4.07 22.39 -5.54
CA PRO A 99 5.01 22.63 -6.61
C PRO A 99 5.68 24.00 -6.44
N GLY A 100 6.99 24.06 -6.67
CA GLY A 100 7.74 25.33 -6.71
C GLY A 100 7.48 26.16 -7.97
N THR A 101 6.95 25.54 -9.03
CA THR A 101 6.66 26.17 -10.31
C THR A 101 5.24 25.83 -10.74
N ASN A 102 4.52 26.80 -11.33
CA ASN A 102 3.18 26.52 -11.83
C ASN A 102 3.24 25.67 -13.11
N ASN A 103 2.17 24.91 -13.39
CA ASN A 103 2.02 24.09 -14.58
C ASN A 103 3.07 22.96 -14.71
N THR A 104 3.54 22.44 -13.56
CA THR A 104 4.41 21.25 -13.50
C THR A 104 3.60 19.99 -13.78
N LEU A 105 4.13 19.08 -14.61
CA LEU A 105 3.57 17.75 -14.80
C LEU A 105 4.02 16.86 -13.63
N LEU A 106 3.08 16.17 -12.99
CA LEU A 106 3.35 15.20 -11.94
C LEU A 106 3.12 13.79 -12.46
N GLU A 107 4.12 12.96 -12.30
CA GLU A 107 4.11 11.53 -12.64
C GLU A 107 4.33 10.70 -11.38
N PHE A 108 3.79 9.50 -11.39
CA PHE A 108 3.85 8.55 -10.28
C PHE A 108 4.13 7.17 -10.83
N ARG A 109 4.95 6.38 -10.11
CA ARG A 109 5.19 4.98 -10.49
C ARG A 109 5.27 4.07 -9.27
N TYR A 110 4.86 2.83 -9.47
CA TYR A 110 5.32 1.70 -8.67
C TYR A 110 6.55 1.09 -9.33
N ALA A 111 7.57 0.77 -8.54
CA ALA A 111 8.66 -0.10 -8.96
C ALA A 111 8.47 -1.44 -8.23
N LEU A 112 8.34 -2.52 -8.99
CA LEU A 112 8.00 -3.86 -8.49
C LEU A 112 9.04 -4.86 -8.97
N GLY A 113 9.22 -5.93 -8.20
CA GLY A 113 10.31 -6.88 -8.44
C GLY A 113 11.67 -6.31 -8.03
N THR A 114 12.68 -7.18 -8.00
CA THR A 114 14.05 -6.79 -7.64
C THR A 114 15.06 -7.32 -8.65
N GLY A 115 16.26 -6.72 -8.65
CA GLY A 115 17.36 -7.13 -9.53
C GLY A 115 16.97 -7.04 -11.02
N GLY A 116 17.32 -8.09 -11.78
CA GLY A 116 17.04 -8.16 -13.23
C GLY A 116 15.56 -8.33 -13.60
N GLY A 117 14.68 -8.57 -12.61
CA GLY A 117 13.23 -8.70 -12.80
C GLY A 117 12.45 -7.42 -12.50
N THR A 118 13.12 -6.32 -12.15
CA THR A 118 12.45 -5.06 -11.80
C THR A 118 11.66 -4.51 -12.99
N TYR A 119 10.43 -4.09 -12.75
CA TYR A 119 9.60 -3.38 -13.73
C TYR A 119 8.83 -2.23 -13.07
N THR A 120 8.27 -1.34 -13.89
CA THR A 120 7.56 -0.17 -13.38
C THR A 120 6.15 -0.08 -13.95
N LEU A 121 5.22 0.41 -13.11
CA LEU A 121 3.87 0.77 -13.49
C LEU A 121 3.72 2.27 -13.27
N GLU A 122 3.81 3.03 -14.36
CA GLU A 122 3.86 4.49 -14.34
C GLU A 122 2.56 5.11 -14.85
N LYS A 123 2.20 6.26 -14.28
CA LYS A 123 1.08 7.08 -14.73
C LYS A 123 1.37 8.56 -14.56
N ILE A 124 0.72 9.35 -15.41
CA ILE A 124 0.59 10.79 -15.22
C ILE A 124 -0.52 11.02 -14.19
N ILE A 125 -0.20 11.69 -13.08
CA ILE A 125 -1.18 12.14 -12.09
C ILE A 125 -1.94 13.35 -12.63
N GLY A 126 -1.22 14.29 -13.25
CA GLY A 126 -1.82 15.47 -13.85
C GLY A 126 -0.86 16.65 -13.91
N ARG A 127 -1.37 17.79 -14.40
CA ARG A 127 -0.68 19.07 -14.33
C ARG A 127 -1.11 19.83 -13.08
N LEU A 128 -0.15 20.44 -12.39
CA LEU A 128 -0.37 21.26 -11.20
C LEU A 128 -0.46 22.73 -11.62
N ASP A 129 -1.65 23.19 -12.01
CA ASP A 129 -1.89 24.45 -12.73
C ASP A 129 -2.68 25.53 -11.95
N SER A 130 -3.16 25.21 -10.75
CA SER A 130 -3.82 26.14 -9.81
C SER A 130 -2.86 27.13 -9.12
N GLY A 131 -1.56 27.10 -9.44
CA GLY A 131 -0.56 28.03 -8.91
C GLY A 131 0.66 27.35 -8.28
N SER A 132 1.82 28.02 -8.34
CA SER A 132 3.02 27.67 -7.57
C SER A 132 2.78 27.92 -6.08
N GLY A 133 3.39 27.10 -5.22
CA GLY A 133 3.28 27.18 -3.77
C GLY A 133 1.92 26.75 -3.22
N GLN A 134 0.97 26.34 -4.07
CA GLN A 134 -0.34 25.83 -3.64
C GLN A 134 -0.27 24.32 -3.39
N PRO A 135 -0.83 23.82 -2.27
CA PRO A 135 -0.85 22.38 -1.99
C PRO A 135 -1.91 21.67 -2.83
N TYR A 136 -1.54 20.52 -3.41
CA TYR A 136 -2.43 19.60 -4.11
C TYR A 136 -2.47 18.29 -3.34
N ARG A 137 -3.66 17.87 -2.90
CA ARG A 137 -3.85 16.59 -2.21
C ARG A 137 -4.40 15.55 -3.18
N PHE A 138 -3.79 14.37 -3.17
CA PHE A 138 -4.24 13.19 -3.90
C PHE A 138 -4.53 12.09 -2.88
N SER A 139 -5.78 11.69 -2.74
CA SER A 139 -6.19 10.73 -1.68
C SER A 139 -7.33 9.79 -2.04
N LEU A 140 -8.05 10.02 -3.15
CA LEU A 140 -9.25 9.25 -3.50
C LEU A 140 -9.00 8.23 -4.62
N ALA A 141 -7.88 8.33 -5.33
CA ALA A 141 -7.54 7.40 -6.40
C ALA A 141 -6.92 6.13 -5.82
N THR A 142 -7.35 4.99 -6.36
CA THR A 142 -6.79 3.68 -6.02
C THR A 142 -6.14 3.06 -7.25
N ASP A 143 -4.99 2.42 -7.05
CA ASP A 143 -4.34 1.61 -8.07
C ASP A 143 -4.50 0.13 -7.77
N LEU A 144 -4.73 -0.65 -8.81
CA LEU A 144 -4.87 -2.10 -8.72
C LEU A 144 -3.56 -2.76 -9.16
N ILE A 145 -3.01 -3.62 -8.31
CA ILE A 145 -1.85 -4.46 -8.62
C ILE A 145 -2.23 -5.91 -8.37
N TYR A 146 -2.12 -6.77 -9.40
CA TYR A 146 -2.39 -8.20 -9.28
C TYR A 146 -1.09 -8.99 -9.09
N LEU A 147 -1.14 -10.04 -8.27
CA LEU A 147 -0.01 -10.93 -7.98
C LEU A 147 0.01 -12.10 -8.95
N GLY A 148 0.35 -11.82 -10.21
CA GLY A 148 0.34 -12.81 -11.30
C GLY A 148 1.53 -13.76 -11.31
N ASP A 149 2.62 -13.39 -10.64
CA ASP A 149 3.85 -14.19 -10.57
C ASP A 149 4.61 -13.96 -9.26
N LEU A 150 5.59 -14.82 -9.00
CA LEU A 150 6.47 -14.72 -7.83
C LEU A 150 7.37 -13.49 -7.87
N ASN A 151 7.62 -12.91 -9.05
CA ASN A 151 8.47 -11.73 -9.15
C ASN A 151 7.80 -10.49 -8.56
N THR A 152 6.47 -10.38 -8.70
CA THR A 152 5.68 -9.32 -8.07
C THR A 152 5.52 -9.55 -6.57
N ARG A 153 5.34 -10.82 -6.17
CA ARG A 153 5.02 -11.20 -4.79
C ARG A 153 6.25 -11.22 -3.87
N ASP A 154 7.30 -11.92 -4.29
CA ASP A 154 8.40 -12.33 -3.39
C ASP A 154 9.61 -11.40 -3.46
N ASN A 155 9.53 -10.35 -4.29
CA ASN A 155 10.59 -9.37 -4.46
C ASN A 155 10.09 -7.94 -4.19
N PRO A 156 9.70 -7.64 -2.92
CA PRO A 156 9.36 -6.30 -2.47
C PRO A 156 10.58 -5.38 -2.30
#